data_AF-A0A2V9TW57-F1
#
_entry.id   AF-A0A2V9TW57-F1
#
_cell.length_a   1.000
_cell.length_b   1.000
_cell.length_c   1.000
_cell.angle_alpha   90.00
_cell.angle_beta   90.00
_cell.angle_gamma   90.00
#
_symmetry.space_group_name_H-M   'P 1'
#
loop_
_entity.id
_entity.type
_entity.pdbx_description
1 polymer ?
#
loop_
_entity_poly.entity_id
_entity_poly.type
_entity_poly.pdbx_seq_one_letter_code
_entity_poly.pdbx_strand_id
1 'polypeptide(L)'
;MVFCCFSHIGLTARQEPEWRADFPRLHATSPKMNGGKMADRLKFALLSLLVALVTFVAAPSAMADGWDKETVVTFSSPVEVPGQVLLPGTYVFKLADSQSDRGIVQIFSEDHSRLLATILAVPDYRLTPTEKNVISFEERPSGTPEALHSWFYPGDNYGVEFVYPKSTTQLAAANSQPATPAAPATETSAPPMPPSEQQADAVQQQEQQIVAQQTPAQPILMESVPASLPKTAGDFLALPLIGLGLLCGGSTMLYRLRQQS
;
A
#
# COMPACT_ATOMS: atom_id res chain seq x y z
N MET A 1 48.50 -35.21 117.87
CA MET A 1 49.41 -34.18 118.42
C MET A 1 50.60 -34.07 117.47
N VAL A 2 50.93 -32.84 117.04
CA VAL A 2 52.08 -32.43 116.19
C VAL A 2 51.90 -32.73 114.68
N PHE A 3 52.23 -31.88 113.70
CA PHE A 3 52.18 -30.42 113.43
C PHE A 3 52.55 -30.28 111.92
N CYS A 4 52.37 -29.09 111.34
CA CYS A 4 52.97 -28.58 110.08
C CYS A 4 52.26 -28.96 108.76
N CYS A 5 52.13 -28.09 107.75
CA CYS A 5 52.40 -26.66 107.62
C CYS A 5 51.67 -26.11 106.37
N PHE A 6 51.49 -24.81 106.36
CA PHE A 6 51.01 -23.91 105.30
C PHE A 6 51.74 -24.02 103.95
N SER A 7 50.99 -23.96 102.85
CA SER A 7 51.24 -23.26 101.57
C SER A 7 50.36 -23.87 100.49
N HIS A 8 49.86 -23.20 99.46
CA HIS A 8 49.58 -21.83 99.06
C HIS A 8 48.80 -22.03 97.74
N ILE A 9 48.05 -21.02 97.26
CA ILE A 9 47.46 -20.95 95.89
C ILE A 9 46.16 -21.76 95.76
N GLY A 10 45.00 -21.21 95.41
CA GLY A 10 44.66 -19.91 94.85
C GLY A 10 43.34 -20.13 94.10
N LEU A 11 42.24 -19.75 94.74
CA LEU A 11 40.87 -19.86 94.24
C LEU A 11 40.64 -18.70 93.23
N THR A 12 40.55 -18.99 91.94
CA THR A 12 40.17 -17.97 90.94
C THR A 12 38.74 -18.18 90.47
N ALA A 13 37.90 -17.23 90.87
CA ALA A 13 36.51 -17.08 90.51
C ALA A 13 36.33 -16.78 89.02
N ARG A 14 35.19 -17.25 88.50
CA ARG A 14 34.55 -16.84 87.25
C ARG A 14 34.03 -15.41 87.40
N GLN A 15 34.49 -14.48 86.56
CA GLN A 15 33.79 -13.23 86.23
C GLN A 15 34.03 -12.88 84.76
N GLU A 16 32.94 -12.59 84.06
CA GLU A 16 32.87 -12.20 82.64
C GLU A 16 33.52 -10.82 82.43
N PRO A 17 34.21 -10.57 81.31
CA PRO A 17 34.86 -9.30 81.05
C PRO A 17 33.85 -8.25 80.56
N GLU A 18 33.51 -7.31 81.44
CA GLU A 18 32.79 -6.09 81.11
C GLU A 18 33.78 -5.01 80.66
N TRP A 19 34.05 -4.92 79.35
CA TRP A 19 34.63 -3.71 78.79
C TRP A 19 33.89 -3.30 77.52
N ARG A 20 33.32 -2.09 77.61
CA ARG A 20 32.54 -1.39 76.60
C ARG A 20 33.39 -1.15 75.36
N ALA A 21 32.94 -1.62 74.21
CA ALA A 21 33.36 -1.07 72.94
C ALA A 21 32.66 0.29 72.75
N ASP A 22 33.46 1.34 72.82
CA ASP A 22 33.11 2.70 72.44
C ASP A 22 32.96 2.72 70.90
N PHE A 23 31.72 2.78 70.40
CA PHE A 23 31.47 2.84 68.96
C PHE A 23 31.55 4.29 68.49
N PRO A 24 32.45 4.65 67.56
CA PRO A 24 32.48 5.99 67.01
C PRO A 24 31.18 6.24 66.24
N ARG A 25 30.50 7.35 66.55
CA ARG A 25 29.34 7.83 65.78
C ARG A 25 29.77 8.04 64.33
N LEU A 26 29.32 7.16 63.45
CA LEU A 26 29.37 7.41 62.00
C LEU A 26 28.45 8.60 61.72
N HIS A 27 29.05 9.74 61.36
CA HIS A 27 28.31 10.85 60.77
C HIS A 27 27.75 10.38 59.43
N ALA A 28 26.45 10.10 59.39
CA ALA A 28 25.73 9.82 58.16
C ALA A 28 25.70 11.10 57.31
N THR A 29 26.62 11.23 56.35
CA THR A 29 26.50 12.22 55.29
C THR A 29 25.49 11.70 54.27
N SER A 30 24.23 12.12 54.40
CA SER A 30 23.25 11.92 53.33
C SER A 30 23.73 12.64 52.08
N PRO A 31 23.90 11.96 50.93
CA PRO A 31 24.23 12.64 49.69
C PRO A 31 23.06 13.53 49.31
N LYS A 32 23.28 14.85 49.32
CA LYS A 32 22.31 15.84 48.87
C LYS A 32 22.15 15.69 47.35
N MET A 33 21.24 14.82 46.93
CA MET A 33 20.90 14.64 45.52
C MET A 33 20.25 15.94 45.01
N ASN A 34 20.95 16.61 44.09
CA ASN A 34 20.51 17.85 43.46
C ASN A 34 19.31 17.59 42.53
N GLY A 35 18.10 17.63 43.09
CA GLY A 35 16.82 17.36 42.39
C GLY A 35 16.53 18.25 41.18
N GLY A 36 17.20 19.41 41.03
CA GLY A 36 17.04 20.28 39.86
C GLY A 36 17.54 19.65 38.56
N LYS A 37 18.67 18.94 38.60
CA LYS A 37 19.31 18.42 37.37
C LYS A 37 18.49 17.31 36.70
N MET A 38 17.78 16.48 37.46
CA MET A 38 16.95 15.40 36.91
C MET A 38 15.64 15.91 36.32
N ALA A 39 15.02 16.92 36.96
CA ALA A 39 13.82 17.56 36.43
C ALA A 39 14.09 18.22 35.06
N ASP A 40 15.28 18.81 34.87
CA ASP A 40 15.63 19.43 33.59
C ASP A 40 15.89 18.39 32.50
N ARG A 41 16.53 17.26 32.80
CA ARG A 41 16.70 16.14 31.85
C ARG A 41 15.36 15.53 31.42
N LEU A 42 14.42 15.41 32.34
CA LEU A 42 13.07 14.93 32.06
C LEU A 42 12.29 15.91 31.17
N LYS A 43 12.41 17.22 31.42
CA LYS A 43 11.81 18.26 30.56
C LYS A 43 12.38 18.23 29.15
N PHE A 44 13.71 18.07 28.99
CA PHE A 44 14.33 17.95 27.67
C PHE A 44 13.89 16.68 26.95
N ALA A 45 13.75 15.55 27.66
CA ALA A 45 13.24 14.30 27.09
C ALA A 45 11.75 14.42 26.66
N LEU A 46 10.92 15.09 27.47
CA LEU A 46 9.52 15.37 27.13
C LEU A 46 9.40 16.34 25.95
N LEU A 47 10.23 17.39 25.90
CA LEU A 47 10.27 18.31 24.77
C LEU A 47 10.71 17.60 23.49
N SER A 48 11.75 16.74 23.55
CA SER A 48 12.17 15.99 22.38
C SER A 48 11.10 15.00 21.91
N LEU A 49 10.40 14.34 22.84
CA LEU A 49 9.29 13.45 22.52
C LEU A 49 8.12 14.21 21.90
N LEU A 50 7.80 15.39 22.42
CA LEU A 50 6.72 16.24 21.90
C LEU A 50 7.06 16.76 20.49
N VAL A 51 8.30 17.18 20.25
CA VAL A 51 8.77 17.58 18.91
C VAL A 51 8.74 16.40 17.93
N ALA A 52 9.16 15.20 18.35
CA ALA A 52 9.07 13.99 17.54
C ALA A 52 7.60 13.62 17.22
N LEU A 53 6.69 13.77 18.17
CA LEU A 53 5.26 13.52 17.96
C LEU A 53 4.64 14.54 17.00
N VAL A 54 4.97 15.82 17.15
CA VAL A 54 4.48 16.89 16.26
C VAL A 54 4.99 16.71 14.83
N THR A 55 6.25 16.34 14.67
CA THR A 55 6.82 16.08 13.33
C THR A 55 6.26 14.82 12.68
N PHE A 56 5.89 13.80 13.45
CA PHE A 56 5.21 12.60 12.93
C PHE A 56 3.77 12.90 12.46
N VAL A 57 3.02 13.75 13.16
CA VAL A 57 1.65 14.15 12.77
C VAL A 57 1.66 15.10 11.57
N ALA A 58 2.70 15.93 11.43
CA ALA A 58 2.85 16.88 10.33
C ALA A 58 3.56 16.28 9.09
N ALA A 59 4.00 15.02 9.15
CA ALA A 59 4.54 14.36 7.97
C ALA A 59 3.39 14.20 6.96
N PRO A 60 3.51 14.74 5.72
CA PRO A 60 2.57 14.38 4.68
C PRO A 60 2.57 12.85 4.59
N SER A 61 1.39 12.25 4.46
CA SER A 61 1.27 10.85 4.10
C SER A 61 1.93 10.71 2.73
N ALA A 62 3.22 10.37 2.72
CA ALA A 62 3.89 9.92 1.54
C ALA A 62 3.14 8.65 1.15
N MET A 63 2.30 8.77 0.12
CA MET A 63 1.74 7.62 -0.55
C MET A 63 2.95 6.88 -1.11
N ALA A 64 3.41 5.87 -0.36
CA ALA A 64 4.33 4.89 -0.92
C ALA A 64 3.65 4.34 -2.18
N ASP A 65 4.39 4.20 -3.27
CA ASP A 65 3.88 3.64 -4.53
C ASP A 65 3.23 2.29 -4.26
N GLY A 66 1.92 2.33 -4.05
CA GLY A 66 1.09 1.17 -3.79
C GLY A 66 0.98 0.38 -5.09
N TRP A 67 1.03 -0.94 -4.98
CA TRP A 67 0.83 -1.80 -6.14
C TRP A 67 -0.48 -1.47 -6.88
N ASP A 68 -1.51 -1.10 -6.12
CA ASP A 68 -2.86 -0.75 -6.57
C ASP A 68 -2.97 0.64 -7.21
N LYS A 69 -1.89 1.45 -7.20
CA LYS A 69 -1.86 2.79 -7.80
C LYS A 69 -3.07 3.64 -7.43
N GLU A 70 -3.47 3.59 -6.16
CA GLU A 70 -4.67 4.27 -5.72
C GLU A 70 -4.63 5.77 -6.05
N THR A 71 -5.67 6.25 -6.73
CA THR A 71 -5.78 7.64 -7.17
C THR A 71 -7.17 8.18 -6.91
N VAL A 72 -7.23 9.28 -6.16
CA VAL A 72 -8.48 10.00 -5.89
C VAL A 72 -8.72 11.02 -7.01
N VAL A 73 -9.91 10.97 -7.61
CA VAL A 73 -10.29 11.79 -8.76
C VAL A 73 -11.65 12.43 -8.50
N THR A 74 -11.76 13.73 -8.76
CA THR A 74 -13.02 14.46 -8.63
C THR A 74 -13.50 14.91 -10.00
N PHE A 75 -14.74 14.59 -10.34
CA PHE A 75 -15.41 15.05 -11.56
C PHE A 75 -16.48 16.09 -11.23
N SER A 76 -16.45 17.22 -11.93
CA SER A 76 -17.42 18.31 -11.77
C SER A 76 -18.66 18.17 -12.67
N SER A 77 -18.64 17.20 -13.59
CA SER A 77 -19.72 16.89 -14.53
C SER A 77 -19.85 15.37 -14.68
N PRO A 78 -20.97 14.85 -15.23
CA PRO A 78 -21.11 13.42 -15.50
C PRO A 78 -20.00 12.93 -16.44
N VAL A 79 -19.38 11.80 -16.11
CA VAL A 79 -18.31 11.16 -16.90
C VAL A 79 -18.69 9.72 -17.17
N GLU A 80 -18.62 9.28 -18.41
CA GLU A 80 -18.84 7.88 -18.77
C GLU A 80 -17.56 7.08 -18.61
N VAL A 81 -17.70 5.91 -18.00
CA VAL A 81 -16.72 4.84 -17.96
C VAL A 81 -17.32 3.62 -18.66
N PRO A 82 -16.53 2.63 -19.11
CA PRO A 82 -17.10 1.47 -19.79
C PRO A 82 -18.24 0.81 -18.98
N GLY A 83 -19.43 0.81 -19.57
CA GLY A 83 -20.64 0.20 -19.01
C GLY A 83 -21.54 1.12 -18.17
N GLN A 84 -21.10 2.33 -17.77
CA GLN A 84 -21.94 3.23 -16.96
C GLN A 84 -21.47 4.69 -16.94
N VAL A 85 -22.33 5.59 -16.45
CA VAL A 85 -22.00 7.00 -16.23
C VAL A 85 -21.83 7.28 -14.73
N LEU A 86 -20.67 7.82 -14.37
CA LEU A 86 -20.40 8.39 -13.06
C LEU A 86 -20.99 9.80 -12.98
N LEU A 87 -21.68 10.09 -11.88
CA LEU A 87 -22.22 11.42 -11.60
C LEU A 87 -21.09 12.36 -11.12
N PRO A 88 -21.33 13.67 -11.01
CA PRO A 88 -20.38 14.57 -10.38
C PRO A 88 -20.09 14.12 -8.94
N GLY A 89 -18.81 14.05 -8.57
CA GLY A 89 -18.38 13.53 -7.28
C GLY A 89 -16.90 13.14 -7.24
N THR A 90 -16.48 12.63 -6.08
CA THR A 90 -15.13 12.11 -5.85
C THR A 90 -15.16 10.58 -5.88
N TYR A 91 -14.17 10.01 -6.56
CA TYR A 91 -14.03 8.58 -6.79
C TYR A 91 -12.59 8.14 -6.56
N VAL A 92 -12.43 6.85 -6.27
CA VAL A 92 -11.12 6.24 -6.08
C VAL A 92 -10.87 5.22 -7.17
N PHE A 93 -9.83 5.45 -7.97
CA PHE A 93 -9.34 4.55 -9.00
C PHE A 93 -8.24 3.68 -8.43
N LYS A 94 -8.33 2.37 -8.66
CA LYS A 94 -7.33 1.38 -8.22
C LYS A 94 -7.11 0.36 -9.32
N LEU A 95 -5.89 -0.13 -9.45
CA LEU A 95 -5.64 -1.39 -10.13
C LEU A 95 -6.04 -2.54 -9.20
N ALA A 96 -6.70 -3.55 -9.75
CA ALA A 96 -7.01 -4.76 -9.00
C ALA A 96 -5.71 -5.48 -8.59
N ASP A 97 -5.74 -6.14 -7.44
CA ASP A 97 -4.64 -6.95 -6.96
C ASP A 97 -4.56 -8.26 -7.77
N SER A 98 -3.88 -8.18 -8.92
CA SER A 98 -3.61 -9.30 -9.81
C SER A 98 -2.12 -9.36 -10.13
N GLN A 99 -1.52 -10.52 -9.88
CA GLN A 99 -0.10 -10.78 -10.13
C GLN A 99 0.27 -10.76 -11.62
N SER A 100 -0.72 -10.90 -12.51
CA SER A 100 -0.47 -11.06 -13.96
C SER A 100 -1.22 -10.05 -14.82
N ASP A 101 -2.19 -9.32 -14.26
CA ASP A 101 -3.03 -8.41 -15.04
C ASP A 101 -3.04 -7.01 -14.44
N ARG A 102 -2.36 -6.08 -15.13
CA ARG A 102 -2.33 -4.65 -14.79
C ARG A 102 -3.38 -3.83 -15.54
N GLY A 103 -4.28 -4.48 -16.28
CA GLY A 103 -5.35 -3.85 -17.05
C GLY A 103 -6.68 -3.77 -16.31
N ILE A 104 -6.81 -4.33 -15.11
CA ILE A 104 -8.09 -4.33 -14.38
C ILE A 104 -8.17 -3.10 -13.49
N VAL A 105 -9.02 -2.14 -13.86
CA VAL A 105 -9.29 -0.93 -13.08
C VAL A 105 -10.56 -1.11 -12.27
N GLN A 106 -10.50 -0.83 -10.98
CA GLN A 106 -11.63 -0.75 -10.07
C GLN A 106 -11.88 0.70 -9.69
N ILE A 107 -13.15 1.12 -9.74
CA ILE A 107 -13.58 2.46 -9.36
C ILE A 107 -14.49 2.33 -8.15
N PHE A 108 -14.14 2.97 -7.06
CA PHE A 108 -14.89 3.00 -5.81
C PHE A 108 -15.51 4.37 -5.54
N SER A 109 -16.50 4.41 -4.66
CA SER A 109 -16.93 5.65 -3.98
C SER A 109 -15.78 6.27 -3.18
N GLU A 110 -15.88 7.57 -2.87
CA GLU A 110 -14.88 8.34 -2.09
C GLU A 110 -14.47 7.67 -0.76
N ASP A 111 -15.41 7.01 -0.09
CA ASP A 111 -15.23 6.33 1.20
C ASP A 111 -14.78 4.85 1.08
N HIS A 112 -14.45 4.40 -0.14
CA HIS A 112 -14.09 3.03 -0.50
C HIS A 112 -15.18 1.97 -0.18
N SER A 113 -16.39 2.39 0.18
CA SER A 113 -17.44 1.46 0.66
C SER A 113 -18.18 0.74 -0.46
N ARG A 114 -18.24 1.32 -1.67
CA ARG A 114 -18.95 0.74 -2.82
C ARG A 114 -18.02 0.65 -4.02
N LEU A 115 -17.86 -0.56 -4.54
CA LEU A 115 -17.29 -0.79 -5.87
C LEU A 115 -18.34 -0.40 -6.92
N LEU A 116 -18.03 0.62 -7.72
CA LEU A 116 -18.92 1.18 -8.73
C LEU A 116 -18.69 0.55 -10.09
N ALA A 117 -17.44 0.31 -10.48
CA ALA A 117 -17.10 -0.31 -11.76
C ALA A 117 -15.86 -1.22 -11.63
N THR A 118 -15.82 -2.28 -12.43
CA THR A 118 -14.61 -3.08 -12.70
C THR A 118 -14.45 -3.14 -14.20
N ILE A 119 -13.33 -2.62 -14.70
CA ILE A 119 -13.12 -2.35 -16.12
C ILE A 119 -11.85 -3.06 -16.57
N LEU A 120 -11.98 -3.84 -17.65
CA LEU A 120 -10.84 -4.37 -18.37
C LEU A 120 -10.35 -3.30 -19.36
N ALA A 121 -9.23 -2.69 -19.02
CA ALA A 121 -8.56 -1.66 -19.80
C ALA A 121 -7.35 -2.24 -20.54
N VAL A 122 -6.92 -1.56 -21.59
CA VAL A 122 -5.71 -1.91 -22.34
C VAL A 122 -4.54 -1.05 -21.88
N PRO A 123 -3.28 -1.54 -21.92
CA PRO A 123 -2.15 -0.74 -21.50
C PRO A 123 -1.88 0.40 -22.49
N ASP A 124 -1.63 1.59 -21.96
CA ASP A 124 -1.24 2.79 -22.72
C ASP A 124 0.16 3.24 -22.28
N TYR A 125 1.01 3.68 -23.21
CA TYR A 125 2.42 4.00 -22.96
C TYR A 125 2.76 5.40 -23.47
N ARG A 126 3.55 6.12 -22.67
CA ARG A 126 4.07 7.45 -23.01
C ARG A 126 5.59 7.49 -22.88
N LEU A 127 6.23 8.33 -23.70
CA LEU A 127 7.69 8.47 -23.69
C LEU A 127 8.20 9.13 -22.41
N THR A 128 7.46 10.14 -21.90
CA THR A 128 7.90 10.96 -20.77
C THR A 128 6.88 10.85 -19.63
N PRO A 129 7.28 10.37 -18.44
CA PRO A 129 6.42 10.37 -17.27
C PRO A 129 6.16 11.79 -16.75
N THR A 130 5.06 11.96 -16.04
CA THR A 130 4.67 13.21 -15.37
C THR A 130 4.56 12.97 -13.88
N GLU A 131 4.99 13.94 -13.08
CA GLU A 131 4.90 13.90 -11.61
C GLU A 131 3.47 13.94 -11.05
N LYS A 132 2.49 14.16 -11.92
CA LYS A 132 1.07 14.27 -11.57
C LYS A 132 0.27 13.19 -12.28
N ASN A 133 -0.85 12.83 -11.67
CA ASN A 133 -1.88 12.02 -12.29
C ASN A 133 -2.35 12.73 -13.57
N VAL A 134 -2.48 11.98 -14.66
CA VAL A 134 -3.02 12.46 -15.93
C VAL A 134 -4.22 11.60 -16.29
N ILE A 135 -5.35 12.28 -16.45
CA ILE A 135 -6.59 11.70 -16.97
C ILE A 135 -6.94 12.45 -18.24
N SER A 136 -7.24 11.70 -19.30
CA SER A 136 -7.70 12.25 -20.56
C SER A 136 -9.12 11.78 -20.86
N PHE A 137 -9.81 12.53 -21.71
CA PHE A 137 -11.18 12.25 -22.12
C PHE A 137 -11.27 12.15 -23.63
N GLU A 138 -12.18 11.30 -24.12
CA GLU A 138 -12.52 11.24 -25.53
C GLU A 138 -13.45 12.40 -25.88
N GLU A 139 -13.18 13.04 -27.02
CA GLU A 139 -14.05 14.08 -27.53
C GLU A 139 -15.39 13.48 -27.99
N ARG A 140 -16.49 14.04 -27.50
CA ARG A 140 -17.84 13.60 -27.84
C ARG A 140 -18.75 14.75 -28.25
N PRO A 141 -19.84 14.46 -28.99
CA PRO A 141 -20.82 15.47 -29.34
C PRO A 141 -21.35 16.18 -28.09
N SER A 142 -21.59 17.48 -28.23
CA SER A 142 -22.15 18.29 -27.15
C SER A 142 -23.48 17.72 -26.63
N GLY A 143 -23.67 17.78 -25.32
CA GLY A 143 -24.85 17.23 -24.65
C GLY A 143 -24.73 15.75 -24.25
N THR A 144 -23.61 15.09 -24.55
CA THR A 144 -23.27 13.78 -23.98
C THR A 144 -22.20 13.94 -22.90
N PRO A 145 -22.18 13.08 -21.87
CA PRO A 145 -21.08 13.04 -20.90
C PRO A 145 -19.72 12.92 -21.61
N GLU A 146 -18.63 13.38 -21.02
CA GLU A 146 -17.29 13.05 -21.55
C GLU A 146 -16.98 11.57 -21.27
N ALA A 147 -16.28 10.88 -22.16
CA ALA A 147 -15.83 9.50 -21.91
C ALA A 147 -14.40 9.53 -21.39
N LEU A 148 -14.12 8.78 -20.33
CA LEU A 148 -12.77 8.60 -19.82
C LEU A 148 -11.92 7.86 -20.86
N HIS A 149 -10.83 8.45 -21.33
CA HIS A 149 -10.00 7.85 -22.36
C HIS A 149 -8.82 7.09 -21.76
N SER A 150 -7.97 7.78 -20.98
CA SER A 150 -6.82 7.16 -20.34
C SER A 150 -6.53 7.69 -18.95
N TRP A 151 -5.84 6.88 -18.16
CA TRP A 151 -5.40 7.20 -16.81
C TRP A 151 -3.93 6.78 -16.61
N PHE A 152 -3.11 7.75 -16.23
CA PHE A 152 -1.69 7.57 -15.90
C PHE A 152 -1.42 7.98 -14.47
N TYR A 153 -0.89 7.04 -13.69
CA TYR A 153 -0.42 7.30 -12.34
C TYR A 153 0.82 8.24 -12.36
N PRO A 154 1.00 9.10 -11.34
CA PRO A 154 2.22 9.90 -11.18
C PRO A 154 3.50 9.07 -11.32
N GLY A 155 4.51 9.61 -12.00
CA GLY A 155 5.83 8.97 -12.16
C GLY A 155 5.88 7.82 -13.17
N ASP A 156 4.75 7.26 -13.58
CA ASP A 156 4.72 6.14 -14.51
C ASP A 156 4.79 6.58 -15.98
N ASN A 157 5.51 5.80 -16.79
CA ASN A 157 5.52 5.92 -18.25
C ASN A 157 4.47 5.03 -18.93
N TYR A 158 3.66 4.30 -18.15
CA TYR A 158 2.57 3.48 -18.62
C TYR A 158 1.32 3.73 -17.77
N GLY A 159 0.17 3.58 -18.40
CA GLY A 159 -1.14 3.76 -17.83
C GLY A 159 -2.11 2.76 -18.44
N VAL A 160 -3.38 3.14 -18.42
CA VAL A 160 -4.46 2.33 -18.97
C VAL A 160 -5.33 3.20 -19.88
N GLU A 161 -5.80 2.61 -20.97
CA GLU A 161 -6.79 3.15 -21.88
C GLU A 161 -8.11 2.38 -21.71
N PHE A 162 -9.20 3.12 -21.56
CA PHE A 162 -10.53 2.58 -21.33
C PHE A 162 -11.21 2.30 -22.67
N VAL A 163 -11.52 1.04 -22.94
CA VAL A 163 -12.15 0.62 -24.20
C VAL A 163 -13.65 0.50 -24.04
N TYR A 164 -14.40 1.16 -24.92
CA TYR A 164 -15.87 1.15 -24.92
C TYR A 164 -16.44 0.16 -25.93
N PRO A 165 -17.33 -0.77 -25.54
CA PRO A 165 -17.98 -1.66 -26.48
C PRO A 165 -18.91 -0.87 -27.42
N LYS A 166 -18.83 -1.16 -28.72
CA LYS A 166 -19.57 -0.41 -29.77
C LYS A 166 -21.11 -0.60 -29.75
N SER A 167 -21.68 -1.27 -28.75
CA SER A 167 -23.11 -1.64 -28.75
C SER A 167 -24.02 -0.78 -27.87
N THR A 168 -23.52 0.09 -26.99
CA THR A 168 -24.41 0.71 -25.99
C THR A 168 -25.11 1.98 -26.48
N THR A 169 -24.48 2.76 -27.37
CA THR A 169 -25.07 4.01 -27.89
C THR A 169 -26.27 3.75 -28.81
N GLN A 170 -26.31 2.61 -29.51
CA GLN A 170 -27.44 2.24 -30.37
C GLN A 170 -28.62 1.69 -29.57
N LEU A 171 -28.39 0.97 -28.47
CA LEU A 171 -29.46 0.45 -27.63
C LEU A 171 -30.18 1.56 -26.84
N ALA A 172 -29.48 2.57 -26.34
CA ALA A 172 -30.10 3.71 -25.64
C ALA A 172 -30.87 4.65 -26.61
N ALA A 173 -30.37 4.81 -27.84
CA ALA A 173 -31.06 5.55 -28.90
C ALA A 173 -32.32 4.82 -29.39
N ALA A 174 -32.30 3.48 -29.45
CA ALA A 174 -33.47 2.67 -29.81
C ALA A 174 -34.56 2.66 -28.72
N ASN A 175 -34.19 2.91 -27.45
CA ASN A 175 -35.12 2.88 -26.32
C ASN A 175 -35.69 4.25 -25.93
N SER A 176 -35.31 5.31 -26.64
CA SER A 176 -35.82 6.68 -26.45
C SER A 176 -36.80 7.06 -27.55
N GLN A 177 -37.82 6.22 -27.77
CA GLN A 177 -38.99 6.58 -28.57
C GLN A 177 -40.08 7.11 -27.62
N PRO A 178 -40.69 8.28 -27.86
CA PRO A 178 -41.68 8.84 -26.96
C PRO A 178 -42.87 7.89 -26.78
N ALA A 179 -43.15 7.51 -25.53
CA ALA A 179 -44.33 6.75 -25.17
C ALA A 179 -45.59 7.59 -25.44
N THR A 180 -46.33 7.24 -26.48
CA THR A 180 -47.74 7.63 -26.64
C THR A 180 -48.64 6.72 -25.78
N PRO A 181 -49.70 7.25 -25.13
CA PRO A 181 -50.50 6.48 -24.17
C PRO A 181 -51.37 5.35 -24.76
N ALA A 182 -51.57 4.34 -23.91
CA ALA A 182 -52.27 3.06 -24.04
C ALA A 182 -53.65 3.01 -24.73
N ALA A 183 -53.95 1.88 -25.38
CA ALA A 183 -54.99 0.86 -25.02
C ALA A 183 -55.07 -0.27 -26.10
N PRO A 184 -55.80 -1.40 -25.91
CA PRO A 184 -55.29 -2.65 -25.36
C PRO A 184 -55.35 -3.90 -26.29
N ALA A 185 -54.55 -4.89 -25.91
CA ALA A 185 -54.42 -6.31 -26.30
C ALA A 185 -55.41 -6.95 -27.32
N THR A 186 -54.83 -7.70 -28.27
CA THR A 186 -55.33 -9.04 -28.63
C THR A 186 -54.15 -9.95 -28.97
N GLU A 187 -54.01 -11.01 -28.18
CA GLU A 187 -53.14 -12.15 -28.44
C GLU A 187 -53.65 -12.92 -29.66
N THR A 188 -52.76 -13.35 -30.55
CA THR A 188 -53.01 -14.49 -31.46
C THR A 188 -51.72 -15.26 -31.64
N SER A 189 -51.75 -16.45 -31.08
CA SER A 189 -50.72 -17.49 -31.11
C SER A 189 -50.54 -18.08 -32.51
N ALA A 190 -49.30 -18.25 -32.96
CA ALA A 190 -48.87 -19.36 -33.82
C ALA A 190 -47.33 -19.43 -33.90
N PRO A 191 -46.68 -20.53 -33.48
CA PRO A 191 -45.36 -20.94 -34.00
C PRO A 191 -45.49 -22.25 -34.80
N PRO A 192 -44.43 -22.74 -35.46
CA PRO A 192 -43.42 -22.07 -36.27
C PRO A 192 -43.37 -22.67 -37.71
N MET A 193 -42.96 -21.90 -38.71
CA MET A 193 -42.58 -22.44 -40.02
C MET A 193 -41.04 -22.59 -40.04
N PRO A 194 -40.48 -23.72 -40.51
CA PRO A 194 -39.04 -23.97 -40.41
C PRO A 194 -38.23 -23.05 -41.34
N PRO A 195 -36.99 -22.67 -40.98
CA PRO A 195 -36.08 -22.00 -41.88
C PRO A 195 -35.68 -22.93 -43.03
N SER A 196 -35.96 -22.52 -44.26
CA SER A 196 -35.55 -23.22 -45.48
C SER A 196 -34.05 -23.51 -45.51
N GLU A 197 -33.70 -24.74 -45.87
CA GLU A 197 -32.37 -25.38 -45.90
C GLU A 197 -31.36 -24.77 -46.91
N GLN A 198 -31.60 -23.58 -47.47
CA GLN A 198 -30.74 -23.00 -48.53
C GLN A 198 -29.66 -22.03 -48.04
N GLN A 199 -29.56 -21.78 -46.72
CA GLN A 199 -28.51 -20.91 -46.17
C GLN A 199 -27.33 -21.69 -45.57
N ALA A 200 -27.40 -23.02 -45.46
CA ALA A 200 -26.35 -23.85 -44.86
C ALA A 200 -25.17 -24.12 -45.82
N ASP A 201 -25.44 -24.22 -47.13
CA ASP A 201 -24.40 -24.48 -48.14
C ASP A 201 -23.47 -23.27 -48.38
N ALA A 202 -23.97 -22.05 -48.17
CA ALA A 202 -23.17 -20.83 -48.33
C ALA A 202 -22.10 -20.66 -47.23
N VAL A 203 -22.31 -21.25 -46.04
CA VAL A 203 -21.36 -21.17 -44.93
C VAL A 203 -20.22 -22.19 -45.09
N GLN A 204 -20.51 -23.37 -45.65
CA GLN A 204 -19.49 -24.43 -45.82
C GLN A 204 -18.46 -24.13 -46.93
N GLN A 205 -18.86 -23.46 -48.02
CA GLN A 205 -17.91 -23.11 -49.09
C GLN A 205 -16.92 -22.02 -48.67
N GLN A 206 -17.29 -21.13 -47.75
CA GLN A 206 -16.40 -20.09 -47.26
C GLN A 206 -15.38 -20.60 -46.23
N GLU A 207 -15.72 -21.62 -45.44
CA GLU A 207 -14.80 -22.20 -44.46
C GLU A 207 -13.65 -22.97 -45.14
N GLN A 208 -13.92 -23.66 -46.25
CA GLN A 208 -12.92 -24.48 -46.92
C GLN A 208 -11.91 -23.68 -47.75
N GLN A 209 -12.24 -22.43 -48.13
CA GLN A 209 -11.34 -21.55 -48.87
C GLN A 209 -10.39 -20.76 -47.95
N ILE A 210 -10.71 -20.57 -46.67
CA ILE A 210 -9.83 -19.88 -45.72
C ILE A 210 -8.74 -20.83 -45.17
N VAL A 211 -9.00 -22.14 -45.11
CA VAL A 211 -8.04 -23.13 -44.57
C VAL A 211 -6.93 -23.51 -45.56
N ALA A 212 -7.13 -23.32 -46.88
CA ALA A 212 -6.23 -23.88 -47.89
C ALA A 212 -5.13 -22.91 -48.41
N GLN A 213 -5.02 -21.68 -47.90
CA GLN A 213 -4.13 -20.65 -48.47
C GLN A 213 -3.04 -20.09 -47.54
N GLN A 214 -2.72 -20.79 -46.45
CA GLN A 214 -1.49 -20.52 -45.69
C GLN A 214 -0.41 -21.57 -45.99
N THR A 215 0.51 -21.11 -46.83
CA THR A 215 1.83 -21.61 -47.25
C THR A 215 2.63 -22.42 -46.20
N PRO A 216 3.51 -23.34 -46.65
CA PRO A 216 4.01 -24.49 -45.88
C PRO A 216 4.83 -24.19 -44.64
N ALA A 217 4.71 -25.11 -43.67
CA ALA A 217 5.59 -25.27 -42.53
C ALA A 217 7.08 -25.30 -42.96
N GLN A 218 7.81 -24.23 -42.62
CA GLN A 218 9.26 -24.28 -42.57
C GLN A 218 9.68 -24.93 -41.24
N PRO A 219 10.65 -25.87 -41.23
CA PRO A 219 11.13 -26.46 -39.99
C PRO A 219 11.86 -25.40 -39.17
N ILE A 220 11.32 -25.10 -37.99
CA ILE A 220 11.97 -24.25 -36.99
C ILE A 220 13.16 -25.04 -36.45
N LEU A 221 14.37 -24.69 -36.91
CA LEU A 221 15.61 -25.07 -36.22
C LEU A 221 15.58 -24.40 -34.84
N MET A 222 15.46 -25.22 -33.80
CA MET A 222 15.64 -24.79 -32.41
C MET A 222 17.12 -24.39 -32.22
N GLU A 223 17.44 -23.12 -32.39
CA GLU A 223 18.70 -22.54 -31.93
C GLU A 223 18.47 -22.09 -30.48
N SER A 224 18.97 -22.88 -29.53
CA SER A 224 18.96 -22.58 -28.10
C SER A 224 19.78 -21.33 -27.81
N VAL A 225 19.13 -20.20 -27.55
CA VAL A 225 19.81 -19.01 -27.01
C VAL A 225 20.01 -19.24 -25.50
N PRO A 226 21.26 -19.34 -25.00
CA PRO A 226 21.49 -19.46 -23.57
C PRO A 226 21.07 -18.15 -22.87
N ALA A 227 20.27 -18.30 -21.82
CA ALA A 227 19.88 -17.22 -20.93
C ALA A 227 21.12 -16.61 -20.25
N SER A 228 21.64 -15.50 -20.78
CA SER A 228 22.55 -14.63 -20.04
C SER A 228 21.74 -13.50 -19.41
N LEU A 229 21.53 -13.61 -18.10
CA LEU A 229 21.00 -12.53 -17.25
C LEU A 229 21.83 -11.24 -17.43
N PRO A 230 21.21 -10.05 -17.54
CA PRO A 230 21.97 -8.82 -17.40
C PRO A 230 22.51 -8.72 -15.97
N LYS A 231 23.85 -8.60 -15.85
CA LYS A 231 24.48 -8.15 -14.62
C LYS A 231 24.11 -6.69 -14.40
N THR A 232 23.07 -6.46 -13.60
CA THR A 232 22.75 -5.14 -13.04
C THR A 232 22.92 -5.20 -11.53
N ALA A 233 24.13 -5.48 -11.08
CA ALA A 233 24.57 -5.17 -9.72
C ALA A 233 25.26 -3.81 -9.77
N GLY A 234 24.46 -2.75 -9.91
CA GLY A 234 24.89 -1.38 -9.67
C GLY A 234 24.80 -1.06 -8.18
N ASP A 235 25.80 -0.37 -7.68
CA ASP A 235 26.10 -0.08 -6.27
C ASP A 235 24.96 0.56 -5.45
N PHE A 236 23.97 -0.21 -5.01
CA PHE A 236 22.98 0.23 -4.01
C PHE A 236 23.33 -0.19 -2.58
N LEU A 237 24.60 -0.47 -2.30
CA LEU A 237 25.10 -0.80 -0.95
C LEU A 237 25.60 0.42 -0.15
N ALA A 238 25.44 1.64 -0.66
CA ALA A 238 25.89 2.85 0.03
C ALA A 238 24.83 3.51 0.94
N LEU A 239 23.53 3.24 0.72
CA LEU A 239 22.46 3.81 1.55
C LEU A 239 22.19 3.13 2.91
N PRO A 240 22.46 1.83 3.16
CA PRO A 240 22.25 1.27 4.49
C PRO A 240 23.32 1.70 5.53
N LEU A 241 24.44 2.30 5.10
CA LEU A 241 25.50 2.77 6.01
C LEU A 241 25.14 4.07 6.75
N ILE A 242 24.32 4.95 6.16
CA ILE A 242 23.89 6.18 6.81
C ILE A 242 22.90 5.86 7.94
N GLY A 243 22.01 4.89 7.73
CA GLY A 243 21.07 4.41 8.75
C GLY A 243 21.77 3.75 9.95
N LEU A 244 22.81 2.95 9.70
CA LEU A 244 23.60 2.32 10.78
C LEU A 244 24.39 3.36 11.59
N GLY A 245 24.89 4.43 10.95
CA GLY A 245 25.59 5.52 11.62
C GLY A 245 24.75 6.27 12.66
N LEU A 246 23.45 6.49 12.37
CA LEU A 246 22.52 7.15 13.30
C LEU A 246 22.16 6.26 14.50
N LEU A 247 22.03 4.94 14.30
CA LEU A 247 21.80 3.97 15.39
C LEU A 247 23.03 3.79 16.30
N CYS A 248 24.25 3.76 15.73
CA CYS A 248 25.48 3.70 16.52
C CYS A 248 25.81 5.03 17.24
N GLY A 249 25.52 6.17 16.63
CA GLY A 249 25.68 7.50 17.26
C GLY A 249 24.72 7.72 18.43
N GLY A 250 23.46 7.32 18.30
CA GLY A 250 22.47 7.44 19.38
C GLY A 250 22.78 6.56 20.60
N SER A 251 23.23 5.32 20.37
CA SER A 251 23.56 4.38 21.45
C SER A 251 24.79 4.81 22.27
N THR A 252 25.82 5.36 21.63
CA THR A 252 27.03 5.83 22.33
C THR A 252 26.79 7.08 23.17
N MET A 253 25.89 7.98 22.74
CA MET A 253 25.49 9.15 23.53
C MET A 253 24.66 8.77 24.76
N LEU A 254 23.74 7.81 24.63
CA LEU A 254 22.99 7.26 25.77
C LEU A 254 23.89 6.49 26.74
N TYR A 255 24.88 5.76 26.22
CA TYR A 255 25.85 5.05 27.05
C TYR A 255 26.74 5.99 27.87
N ARG A 256 27.20 7.11 27.28
CA ARG A 256 27.96 8.13 28.01
C ARG A 256 27.13 8.89 29.04
N LEU A 257 25.85 9.12 28.78
CA LEU A 257 24.93 9.72 29.76
C LEU A 257 24.69 8.80 30.97
N ARG A 258 24.75 7.47 30.76
CA ARG A 258 24.62 6.47 31.84
C ARG A 258 25.88 6.31 32.68
N GLN A 259 27.07 6.57 32.13
CA GLN A 259 28.32 6.53 32.91
C GLN A 259 28.57 7.80 33.73
N GLN A 260 27.84 8.88 33.48
CA GLN A 260 27.95 10.14 34.23
C GLN A 260 26.95 10.29 35.39
N SER A 261 26.10 9.28 35.64
CA SER A 261 25.25 9.17 36.83
C SER A 261 25.89 8.27 37.87
#